data_AF-A0A6N6PEK1-F1
#
_entry.id   AF-A0A6N6PEK1-F1
#
_cell.length_a   1.000
_cell.length_b   1.000
_cell.length_c   1.000
_cell.angle_alpha   90.00
_cell.angle_beta   90.00
_cell.angle_gamma   90.00
#
_symmetry.space_group_name_H-M   'P 1'
#
loop_
_entity.id
_entity.type
_entity.pdbx_description
1 polymer ?
#
loop_
_entity_poly.entity_id
_entity_poly.type
_entity_poly.pdbx_seq_one_letter_code
_entity_poly.pdbx_strand_id
1 'polypeptide(L)'
;IAVVGKYIELQDAYKSIYESLTHAAASVDCGIDLVPVEAEALEETHPSKLLHEVAGVLVPGGFGDRGIEGKIRAARYAREQGIPFLGLCLGMQVATIEFARHVCGITGANSTEFDKNCVDPVIDLLEEQKDVTDKGASMRLGSWVTKIADGTKARAVYGQAEVRERHRHRYEFNMKYRARMEAAGFVISGTSPDGTLVELIELKDHPFYLACQYHPEFQSKPTQPHPLFRGFVSACLGHGG
;
A
#
# COMPACT_ATOMS: atom_id res chain seq x y z
N ILE A 1 6.37 6.55 -13.56
CA ILE A 1 5.82 5.83 -12.37
C ILE A 1 4.51 5.20 -12.77
N ALA A 2 4.32 3.89 -12.54
CA ALA A 2 3.04 3.22 -12.79
C ALA A 2 2.05 3.47 -11.65
N VAL A 3 0.80 3.79 -11.99
CA VAL A 3 -0.32 3.80 -11.05
C VAL A 3 -1.29 2.69 -11.45
N VAL A 4 -1.36 1.63 -10.64
CA VAL A 4 -2.08 0.40 -10.97
C VAL A 4 -3.49 0.41 -10.35
N GLY A 5 -4.51 0.63 -11.16
CA GLY A 5 -5.87 0.93 -10.69
C GLY A 5 -6.97 0.25 -11.52
N LYS A 6 -8.22 0.45 -11.10
CA LYS A 6 -9.42 -0.09 -11.78
C LYS A 6 -10.05 0.90 -12.76
N TYR A 7 -10.07 2.18 -12.40
CA TYR A 7 -10.78 3.23 -13.15
C TYR A 7 -9.80 4.20 -13.79
N ILE A 8 -8.93 3.68 -14.63
CA ILE A 8 -7.82 4.45 -15.17
C ILE A 8 -8.28 5.43 -16.26
N GLU A 9 -9.32 5.06 -17.00
CA GLU A 9 -9.94 5.93 -17.99
C GLU A 9 -10.64 7.15 -17.35
N LEU A 10 -11.07 7.02 -16.08
CA LEU A 10 -11.64 8.11 -15.29
C LEU A 10 -10.52 8.83 -14.54
N GLN A 11 -9.89 9.79 -15.19
CA GLN A 11 -8.81 10.61 -14.64
C GLN A 11 -9.11 11.16 -13.23
N ASP A 12 -10.38 11.49 -12.96
CA ASP A 12 -10.80 12.04 -11.68
C ASP A 12 -10.78 11.02 -10.52
N ALA A 13 -10.86 9.72 -10.81
CA ALA A 13 -10.91 8.66 -9.79
C ALA A 13 -9.66 8.62 -8.91
N TYR A 14 -8.52 9.07 -9.44
CA TYR A 14 -7.22 9.09 -8.76
C TYR A 14 -6.59 10.48 -8.71
N LYS A 15 -7.37 11.55 -8.90
CA LYS A 15 -6.85 12.93 -8.97
C LYS A 15 -5.97 13.30 -7.78
N SER A 16 -6.38 12.98 -6.55
CA SER A 16 -5.57 13.25 -5.35
C SER A 16 -4.24 12.50 -5.34
N ILE A 17 -4.17 11.29 -5.92
CA ILE A 17 -2.93 10.52 -6.07
C ILE A 17 -2.01 11.22 -7.05
N TYR A 18 -2.53 11.59 -8.23
CA TYR A 18 -1.75 12.26 -9.27
C TYR A 18 -1.21 13.61 -8.78
N GLU A 19 -2.03 14.43 -8.12
CA GLU A 19 -1.57 15.69 -7.53
C GLU A 19 -0.51 15.45 -6.44
N SER A 20 -0.67 14.41 -5.60
CA SER A 20 0.31 14.10 -4.56
C SER A 20 1.67 13.70 -5.12
N LEU A 21 1.68 12.94 -6.22
CA LEU A 21 2.88 12.58 -6.97
C LEU A 21 3.51 13.82 -7.63
N THR A 22 2.71 14.71 -8.22
CA THR A 22 3.17 15.98 -8.79
C THR A 22 3.78 16.89 -7.73
N HIS A 23 3.15 17.04 -6.56
CA HIS A 23 3.70 17.80 -5.43
C HIS A 23 5.06 17.24 -5.00
N ALA A 24 5.15 15.92 -4.88
CA ALA A 24 6.38 15.24 -4.49
C ALA A 24 7.50 15.46 -5.50
N ALA A 25 7.23 15.26 -6.80
CA ALA A 25 8.17 15.49 -7.89
C ALA A 25 8.70 16.92 -7.93
N ALA A 26 7.80 17.91 -7.81
CA ALA A 26 8.18 19.32 -7.75
C ALA A 26 9.12 19.62 -6.57
N SER A 27 8.91 18.99 -5.40
CA SER A 27 9.75 19.22 -4.21
C SER A 27 11.13 18.57 -4.26
N VAL A 28 11.36 17.67 -5.21
CA VAL A 28 12.67 17.03 -5.45
C VAL A 28 13.26 17.44 -6.80
N ASP A 29 12.71 18.51 -7.40
CA ASP A 29 13.16 19.11 -8.66
C ASP A 29 13.24 18.11 -9.83
N CYS A 30 12.21 17.27 -9.98
CA CYS A 30 12.13 16.32 -11.08
C CYS A 30 10.82 16.43 -11.87
N GLY A 31 10.89 16.07 -13.16
CA GLY A 31 9.69 15.77 -13.95
C GLY A 31 9.06 14.45 -13.51
N ILE A 32 7.76 14.30 -13.73
CA ILE A 32 7.06 13.05 -13.48
C ILE A 32 6.23 12.66 -14.70
N ASP A 33 6.45 11.43 -15.16
CA ASP A 33 5.58 10.78 -16.14
C ASP A 33 4.78 9.68 -15.43
N LEU A 34 3.46 9.80 -15.48
CA LEU A 34 2.52 8.89 -14.83
C LEU A 34 2.01 7.93 -15.89
N VAL A 35 2.19 6.63 -15.63
CA VAL A 35 1.74 5.55 -16.51
C VAL A 35 0.55 4.87 -15.83
N PRO A 36 -0.68 5.20 -16.22
CA PRO A 36 -1.84 4.54 -15.66
C PRO A 36 -1.91 3.09 -16.21
N VAL A 37 -1.90 2.08 -15.34
CA VAL A 37 -1.96 0.66 -15.73
C VAL A 37 -3.21 -0.02 -15.19
N GLU A 38 -4.06 -0.53 -16.08
CA GLU A 38 -5.26 -1.25 -15.69
C GLU A 38 -4.92 -2.53 -14.96
N ALA A 39 -5.50 -2.71 -13.77
CA ALA A 39 -5.25 -3.88 -12.95
C ALA A 39 -5.69 -5.18 -13.64
N GLU A 40 -6.83 -5.19 -14.34
CA GLU A 40 -7.32 -6.39 -15.06
C GLU A 40 -6.37 -6.77 -16.21
N ALA A 41 -5.70 -5.82 -16.87
CA ALA A 41 -4.70 -6.10 -17.90
C ALA A 41 -3.48 -6.88 -17.34
N LEU A 42 -3.13 -6.68 -16.07
CA LEU A 42 -2.06 -7.42 -15.38
C LEU A 42 -2.47 -8.84 -14.98
N GLU A 43 -3.74 -9.22 -15.11
CA GLU A 43 -4.21 -10.60 -14.92
C GLU A 43 -3.98 -11.44 -16.18
N GLU A 44 -4.06 -10.82 -17.35
CA GLU A 44 -3.87 -11.49 -18.63
C GLU A 44 -2.43 -11.35 -19.15
N THR A 45 -1.79 -10.21 -18.87
CA THR A 45 -0.48 -9.84 -19.40
C THR A 45 0.59 -9.94 -18.32
N HIS A 46 1.76 -10.48 -18.68
CA HIS A 46 2.89 -10.53 -17.76
C HIS A 46 3.34 -9.11 -17.34
N PRO A 47 3.54 -8.82 -16.04
CA PRO A 47 3.87 -7.47 -15.56
C PRO A 47 5.07 -6.83 -16.26
N SER A 48 6.08 -7.60 -16.66
CA SER A 48 7.22 -7.06 -17.41
C SER A 48 6.82 -6.31 -18.69
N LYS A 49 5.74 -6.70 -19.39
CA LYS A 49 5.32 -5.97 -20.60
C LYS A 49 4.73 -4.60 -20.28
N LEU A 50 4.16 -4.41 -19.09
CA LEU A 50 3.47 -3.18 -18.70
C LEU A 50 4.28 -2.32 -17.72
N LEU A 51 5.26 -2.91 -17.02
CA LEU A 51 6.00 -2.29 -15.92
C LEU A 51 7.52 -2.27 -16.12
N HIS A 52 8.08 -2.76 -17.23
CA HIS A 52 9.54 -2.82 -17.41
C HIS A 52 10.25 -1.46 -17.43
N GLU A 53 9.59 -0.38 -17.87
CA GLU A 53 10.21 0.95 -17.99
C GLU A 53 9.86 1.88 -16.82
N VAL A 54 9.14 1.40 -15.80
CA VAL A 54 8.71 2.28 -14.71
C VAL A 54 9.72 2.29 -13.56
N ALA A 55 10.07 3.50 -13.12
CA ALA A 55 10.94 3.71 -11.96
C ALA A 55 10.28 3.42 -10.60
N GLY A 56 8.97 3.14 -10.59
CA GLY A 56 8.19 2.90 -9.38
C GLY A 56 6.77 2.47 -9.69
N VAL A 57 6.17 1.73 -8.76
CA VAL A 57 4.80 1.21 -8.82
C VAL A 57 3.99 1.71 -7.62
N LEU A 58 2.83 2.31 -7.88
CA LEU A 58 1.88 2.73 -6.85
C LEU A 58 0.56 1.97 -7.01
N VAL A 59 0.08 1.35 -5.94
CA VAL A 59 -1.25 0.74 -5.87
C VAL A 59 -2.12 1.59 -4.93
N PRO A 60 -3.10 2.34 -5.45
CA PRO A 60 -3.91 3.24 -4.65
C PRO A 60 -5.00 2.48 -3.87
N GLY A 61 -5.77 3.22 -3.08
CA GLY A 61 -6.98 2.71 -2.45
C GLY A 61 -8.03 2.26 -3.48
N GLY A 62 -8.97 1.44 -3.03
CA GLY A 62 -10.07 0.94 -3.84
C GLY A 62 -11.03 0.10 -3.02
N PHE A 63 -12.09 -0.39 -3.67
CA PHE A 63 -13.08 -1.26 -3.06
C PHE A 63 -13.49 -2.36 -4.04
N GLY A 64 -13.82 -3.53 -3.49
CA GLY A 64 -14.25 -4.70 -4.26
C GLY A 64 -13.09 -5.57 -4.77
N ASP A 65 -13.47 -6.67 -5.41
CA ASP A 65 -12.64 -7.81 -5.83
C ASP A 65 -12.01 -7.66 -7.22
N ARG A 66 -12.53 -6.75 -8.05
CA ARG A 66 -12.03 -6.56 -9.43
C ARG A 66 -10.58 -6.10 -9.49
N GLY A 67 -9.79 -6.79 -10.32
CA GLY A 67 -8.38 -6.48 -10.59
C GLY A 67 -7.45 -6.76 -9.40
N ILE A 68 -7.88 -7.51 -8.39
CA ILE A 68 -7.06 -7.78 -7.20
C ILE A 68 -5.84 -8.63 -7.55
N GLU A 69 -6.01 -9.68 -8.35
CA GLU A 69 -4.89 -10.54 -8.74
C GLU A 69 -3.88 -9.78 -9.61
N GLY A 70 -4.35 -8.88 -10.46
CA GLY A 70 -3.47 -8.00 -11.23
C GLY A 70 -2.64 -7.06 -10.34
N LYS A 71 -3.25 -6.47 -9.31
CA LYS A 71 -2.53 -5.65 -8.32
C LYS A 71 -1.53 -6.48 -7.51
N ILE A 72 -1.88 -7.71 -7.12
CA ILE A 72 -0.96 -8.65 -6.44
C ILE A 72 0.23 -8.96 -7.34
N ARG A 73 0.01 -9.20 -8.63
CA ARG A 73 1.08 -9.42 -9.61
C ARG A 73 1.98 -8.19 -9.80
N ALA A 74 1.44 -6.97 -9.79
CA ALA A 74 2.24 -5.75 -9.82
C ALA A 74 3.08 -5.57 -8.55
N ALA A 75 2.48 -5.76 -7.38
CA ALA A 75 3.17 -5.72 -6.10
C ALA A 75 4.33 -6.73 -6.04
N ARG A 76 4.07 -7.96 -6.50
CA ARG A 76 5.06 -9.03 -6.61
C ARG A 76 6.19 -8.64 -7.54
N TYR A 77 5.85 -8.16 -8.73
CA TYR A 77 6.85 -7.76 -9.72
C TYR A 77 7.74 -6.64 -9.17
N ALA A 78 7.15 -5.64 -8.50
CA ALA A 78 7.92 -4.59 -7.85
C ALA A 78 8.89 -5.16 -6.81
N ARG A 79 8.40 -6.04 -5.91
CA ARG A 79 9.22 -6.70 -4.88
C ARG A 79 10.37 -7.50 -5.47
N GLU A 80 10.09 -8.32 -6.49
CA GLU A 80 11.07 -9.24 -7.07
C GLU A 80 12.12 -8.53 -7.95
N GLN A 81 11.76 -7.38 -8.55
CA GLN A 81 12.67 -6.59 -9.37
C GLN A 81 13.35 -5.45 -8.59
N GLY A 82 13.04 -5.27 -7.30
CA GLY A 82 13.57 -4.17 -6.50
C GLY A 82 13.01 -2.80 -6.89
N ILE A 83 11.90 -2.75 -7.63
CA ILE A 83 11.28 -1.50 -8.09
C ILE A 83 10.57 -0.84 -6.91
N PRO A 84 10.85 0.44 -6.60
CA PRO A 84 10.14 1.17 -5.56
C PRO A 84 8.63 0.97 -5.59
N PHE A 85 8.04 0.65 -4.44
CA PHE A 85 6.61 0.36 -4.31
C PHE A 85 5.97 1.22 -3.23
N LEU A 86 4.80 1.79 -3.52
CA LEU A 86 3.93 2.46 -2.57
C LEU A 86 2.50 1.92 -2.65
N GLY A 87 2.02 1.26 -1.59
CA GLY A 87 0.64 0.79 -1.46
C GLY A 87 -0.19 1.66 -0.53
N LEU A 88 -1.40 2.05 -0.92
CA LEU A 88 -2.28 2.90 -0.11
C LEU A 88 -3.62 2.20 0.16
N CYS A 89 -4.03 2.12 1.43
CA CYS A 89 -5.27 1.48 1.87
C CYS A 89 -5.38 0.04 1.31
N LEU A 90 -6.18 -0.17 0.27
CA LEU A 90 -6.21 -1.43 -0.50
C LEU A 90 -4.81 -1.89 -0.94
N GLY A 91 -3.92 -0.97 -1.33
CA GLY A 91 -2.54 -1.32 -1.70
C GLY A 91 -1.74 -1.99 -0.58
N MET A 92 -2.01 -1.67 0.69
CA MET A 92 -1.41 -2.39 1.83
C MET A 92 -2.00 -3.79 2.00
N GLN A 93 -3.31 -3.96 1.79
CA GLN A 93 -3.92 -5.29 1.77
C GLN A 93 -3.29 -6.17 0.68
N VAL A 94 -3.16 -5.62 -0.54
CA VAL A 94 -2.51 -6.28 -1.68
C VAL A 94 -1.08 -6.70 -1.37
N ALA A 95 -0.28 -5.78 -0.82
CA ALA A 95 1.10 -6.08 -0.42
C ALA A 95 1.19 -7.18 0.65
N THR A 96 0.26 -7.18 1.61
CA THR A 96 0.18 -8.21 2.65
C THR A 96 -0.13 -9.58 2.05
N ILE A 97 -1.14 -9.66 1.17
CA ILE A 97 -1.54 -10.91 0.50
C ILE A 97 -0.39 -11.44 -0.37
N GLU A 98 0.23 -10.56 -1.17
CA GLU A 98 1.36 -10.90 -2.02
C GLU A 98 2.50 -11.53 -1.20
N PHE A 99 2.92 -10.86 -0.13
CA PHE A 99 4.02 -11.32 0.70
C PHE A 99 3.70 -12.63 1.40
N ALA A 100 2.48 -12.77 1.92
CA ALA A 100 2.01 -13.99 2.57
C ALA A 100 2.05 -15.18 1.60
N ARG A 101 1.53 -15.01 0.37
CA ARG A 101 1.51 -16.07 -0.65
C ARG A 101 2.91 -16.44 -1.13
N HIS A 102 3.71 -15.45 -1.48
CA HIS A 102 4.91 -15.65 -2.30
C HIS A 102 6.21 -15.70 -1.50
N VAL A 103 6.23 -15.14 -0.29
CA VAL A 103 7.43 -15.18 0.60
C VAL A 103 7.19 -16.12 1.77
N CYS A 104 6.02 -16.07 2.41
CA CYS A 104 5.73 -16.90 3.58
C CYS A 104 5.20 -18.31 3.24
N GLY A 105 4.89 -18.58 1.97
CA GLY A 105 4.31 -19.86 1.53
C GLY A 105 2.88 -20.11 2.03
N ILE A 106 2.13 -19.05 2.36
CA ILE A 106 0.72 -19.12 2.77
C ILE A 106 -0.13 -19.03 1.50
N THR A 107 -0.18 -20.11 0.74
CA THR A 107 -0.78 -20.10 -0.61
C THR A 107 -2.26 -19.74 -0.61
N GLY A 108 -2.99 -20.00 0.49
CA GLY A 108 -4.39 -19.64 0.68
C GLY A 108 -4.63 -18.22 1.18
N ALA A 109 -3.58 -17.41 1.37
CA ALA A 109 -3.69 -16.08 1.96
C ALA A 109 -4.62 -15.18 1.13
N ASN A 110 -5.61 -14.56 1.76
CA ASN A 110 -6.48 -13.59 1.10
C ASN A 110 -7.05 -12.57 2.10
N SER A 111 -7.85 -11.63 1.59
CA SER A 111 -8.72 -10.76 2.37
C SER A 111 -10.14 -11.31 2.39
N THR A 112 -10.79 -11.30 3.55
CA THR A 112 -12.23 -11.58 3.64
C THR A 112 -13.10 -10.53 2.95
N GLU A 113 -12.51 -9.40 2.54
CA GLU A 113 -13.14 -8.42 1.65
C GLU A 113 -13.42 -9.01 0.26
N PHE A 114 -12.50 -9.82 -0.28
CA PHE A 114 -12.58 -10.36 -1.64
C PHE A 114 -13.06 -11.81 -1.66
N ASP A 115 -12.60 -12.59 -0.68
CA ASP A 115 -12.98 -14.00 -0.51
C ASP A 115 -13.32 -14.28 0.95
N LYS A 116 -14.62 -14.24 1.25
CA LYS A 116 -15.15 -14.49 2.61
C LYS A 116 -14.83 -15.88 3.15
N ASN A 117 -14.53 -16.84 2.28
CA ASN A 117 -14.28 -18.24 2.64
C ASN A 117 -12.79 -18.61 2.53
N CYS A 118 -11.90 -17.62 2.36
CA CYS A 118 -10.47 -17.92 2.26
C CYS A 118 -9.97 -18.64 3.51
N VAL A 119 -9.13 -19.65 3.29
CA VAL A 119 -8.62 -20.51 4.36
C VAL A 119 -7.61 -19.79 5.26
N ASP A 120 -6.90 -18.80 4.71
CA ASP A 120 -5.91 -18.01 5.43
C ASP A 120 -6.25 -16.50 5.33
N PRO A 121 -7.14 -15.95 6.16
CA PRO A 121 -7.54 -14.55 6.10
C PRO A 121 -6.47 -13.64 6.73
N VAL A 122 -5.44 -13.28 5.95
CA VAL A 122 -4.35 -12.39 6.38
C VAL A 122 -4.80 -10.94 6.52
N ILE A 123 -5.89 -10.59 5.84
CA ILE A 123 -6.65 -9.36 6.03
C ILE A 123 -8.08 -9.77 6.39
N ASP A 124 -8.62 -9.23 7.48
CA ASP A 124 -9.96 -9.60 7.97
C ASP A 124 -10.63 -8.42 8.69
N LEU A 125 -11.94 -8.51 8.91
CA LEU A 125 -12.59 -7.66 9.91
C LEU A 125 -12.08 -8.04 11.31
N LEU A 126 -12.00 -7.06 12.21
CA LEU A 126 -11.72 -7.35 13.61
C LEU A 126 -12.82 -8.26 14.17
N GLU A 127 -12.46 -9.17 15.09
CA GLU A 127 -13.38 -10.18 15.62
C GLU A 127 -14.66 -9.54 16.19
N GLU A 128 -14.49 -8.43 16.92
CA GLU A 128 -15.55 -7.60 17.50
C GLU A 128 -16.51 -6.99 16.45
N GLN A 129 -16.08 -6.92 15.19
CA GLN A 129 -16.83 -6.34 14.08
C GLN A 129 -17.53 -7.40 13.22
N LYS A 130 -17.27 -8.70 13.42
CA LYS A 130 -17.83 -9.77 12.59
C LYS A 130 -19.33 -9.94 12.76
N ASP A 131 -19.85 -9.70 13.97
CA ASP A 131 -21.28 -9.77 14.27
C ASP A 131 -22.04 -8.46 13.94
N VAL A 132 -21.32 -7.42 13.49
CA VAL A 132 -21.89 -6.11 13.17
C VAL A 132 -22.40 -6.10 11.72
N THR A 133 -23.72 -6.21 11.57
CA THR A 133 -24.39 -6.26 10.26
C THR A 133 -24.51 -4.90 9.56
N ASP A 134 -24.38 -3.79 10.30
CA ASP A 134 -24.41 -2.45 9.75
C ASP A 134 -23.01 -2.02 9.26
N LYS A 135 -22.86 -1.84 7.94
CA LYS A 135 -21.58 -1.52 7.30
C LYS A 135 -20.94 -0.23 7.83
N GLY A 136 -21.73 0.71 8.36
CA GLY A 136 -21.23 1.96 8.92
C GLY A 136 -20.48 1.80 10.25
N ALA A 137 -20.86 0.82 11.06
CA ALA A 137 -20.38 0.68 12.44
C ALA A 137 -18.98 0.07 12.57
N SER A 138 -18.45 -0.54 11.52
CA SER A 138 -17.07 -1.09 11.48
C SER A 138 -16.07 -0.18 10.75
N MET A 139 -16.50 0.95 10.20
CA MET A 139 -15.65 1.81 9.38
C MET A 139 -14.75 2.70 10.23
N ARG A 140 -13.44 2.57 10.02
CA ARG A 140 -12.47 3.53 10.56
C ARG A 140 -12.37 4.72 9.62
N LEU A 141 -12.85 5.86 10.10
CA LEU A 141 -12.96 7.10 9.35
C LEU A 141 -12.29 8.26 10.09
N GLY A 142 -11.62 9.15 9.36
CA GLY A 142 -11.07 10.39 9.91
C GLY A 142 -9.60 10.31 10.28
N SER A 143 -9.12 11.22 11.12
CA SER A 143 -7.69 11.35 11.45
C SER A 143 -7.33 10.57 12.72
N TRP A 144 -6.45 9.58 12.58
CA TRP A 144 -6.00 8.71 13.66
C TRP A 144 -4.49 8.82 13.85
N VAL A 145 -4.03 8.51 15.05
CA VAL A 145 -2.61 8.52 15.40
C VAL A 145 -1.97 7.21 14.94
N THR A 146 -0.80 7.30 14.29
CA THR A 146 0.06 6.17 13.93
C THR A 146 1.41 6.36 14.60
N LYS A 147 1.84 5.38 15.41
CA LYS A 147 3.20 5.32 15.96
C LYS A 147 4.12 4.65 14.95
N ILE A 148 5.27 5.25 14.69
CA ILE A 148 6.24 4.78 13.70
C ILE A 148 7.48 4.26 14.42
N ALA A 149 7.80 2.98 14.19
CA ALA A 149 8.91 2.28 14.83
C ALA A 149 10.27 2.87 14.42
N ASP A 150 11.19 3.00 15.38
CA ASP A 150 12.56 3.46 15.11
C ASP A 150 13.33 2.48 14.20
N GLY A 151 14.33 2.99 13.48
CA GLY A 151 15.18 2.19 12.59
C GLY A 151 14.51 1.70 11.30
N THR A 152 13.28 2.14 11.02
CA THR A 152 12.52 1.78 9.81
C THR A 152 12.70 2.81 8.69
N LYS A 153 12.45 2.40 7.43
CA LYS A 153 12.41 3.35 6.29
C LYS A 153 11.28 4.34 6.49
N ALA A 154 10.13 3.88 6.98
CA ALA A 154 9.02 4.73 7.41
C ALA A 154 9.49 5.86 8.35
N ARG A 155 10.26 5.54 9.39
CA ARG A 155 10.75 6.55 10.33
C ARG A 155 11.70 7.55 9.67
N ALA A 156 12.56 7.09 8.76
CA ALA A 156 13.43 7.97 7.98
C ALA A 156 12.64 8.90 7.06
N VAL A 157 11.58 8.40 6.43
CA VAL A 157 10.71 9.17 5.51
C VAL A 157 9.91 10.23 6.27
N TYR A 158 9.27 9.86 7.38
CA TYR A 158 8.44 10.79 8.16
C TYR A 158 9.24 11.75 9.03
N GLY A 159 10.41 11.32 9.53
CA GLY A 159 11.20 12.09 10.50
C GLY A 159 10.55 12.24 11.88
N GLN A 160 9.44 11.55 12.14
CA GLN A 160 8.64 11.66 13.36
C GLN A 160 8.26 10.28 13.91
N ALA A 161 8.16 10.17 15.24
CA ALA A 161 7.75 8.94 15.92
C ALA A 161 6.25 8.71 15.92
N GLU A 162 5.49 9.77 15.72
CA GLU A 162 4.04 9.76 15.79
C GLU A 162 3.51 10.73 14.75
N VAL A 163 2.54 10.27 13.96
CA VAL A 163 1.90 11.04 12.89
C VAL A 163 0.39 10.89 12.97
N ARG A 164 -0.35 11.80 12.31
CA ARG A 164 -1.81 11.75 12.26
C ARG A 164 -2.30 11.60 10.84
N GLU A 165 -2.92 10.47 10.52
CA GLU A 165 -3.23 10.08 9.16
C GLU A 165 -4.72 9.86 8.94
N ARG A 166 -5.18 10.04 7.69
CA ARG A 166 -6.61 9.94 7.35
C ARG A 166 -6.98 8.53 6.91
N HIS A 167 -7.88 7.89 7.65
CA HIS A 167 -8.40 6.55 7.35
C HIS A 167 -9.78 6.61 6.72
N ARG A 168 -10.05 5.62 5.86
CA ARG A 168 -11.37 5.30 5.32
C ARG A 168 -11.41 3.84 4.86
N HIS A 169 -11.40 2.92 5.82
CA HIS A 169 -11.35 1.48 5.56
C HIS A 169 -12.05 0.68 6.68
N ARG A 170 -12.11 -0.65 6.54
CA ARG A 170 -12.80 -1.55 7.48
C ARG A 170 -11.98 -2.81 7.82
N TYR A 171 -11.26 -3.34 6.84
CA TYR A 171 -10.52 -4.58 6.99
C TYR A 171 -9.10 -4.28 7.45
N GLU A 172 -8.62 -5.06 8.40
CA GLU A 172 -7.37 -4.87 9.12
C GLU A 172 -6.43 -6.05 8.89
N PHE A 173 -5.14 -5.84 9.13
CA PHE A 173 -4.18 -6.94 9.18
C PHE A 173 -4.52 -7.92 10.31
N ASN A 174 -4.57 -9.21 9.99
CA ASN A 174 -4.82 -10.24 10.99
C ASN A 174 -3.55 -10.55 11.78
N MET A 175 -3.50 -10.08 13.03
CA MET A 175 -2.35 -10.20 13.92
C MET A 175 -1.89 -11.64 14.17
N LYS A 176 -2.70 -12.66 13.90
CA LYS A 176 -2.30 -14.08 13.94
C LYS A 176 -1.12 -14.40 13.00
N TYR A 177 -0.97 -13.65 11.92
CA TYR A 177 0.09 -13.86 10.93
C TYR A 177 1.36 -13.07 11.20
N ARG A 178 1.33 -12.13 12.16
CA ARG A 178 2.43 -11.22 12.48
C ARG A 178 3.77 -11.94 12.62
N ALA A 179 3.85 -12.88 13.56
CA ALA A 179 5.11 -13.53 13.90
C ALA A 179 5.72 -14.29 12.71
N ARG A 180 4.88 -14.98 11.92
CA ARG A 180 5.32 -15.72 10.73
C ARG A 180 5.83 -14.79 9.64
N MET A 181 5.14 -13.67 9.40
CA MET A 181 5.52 -12.71 8.37
C MET A 181 6.75 -11.89 8.78
N GLU A 182 6.84 -11.44 10.04
CA GLU A 182 8.01 -10.73 10.58
C GLU A 182 9.28 -11.60 10.50
N ALA A 183 9.18 -12.90 10.78
CA ALA A 183 10.30 -13.84 10.64
C ALA A 183 10.81 -13.96 9.19
N ALA A 184 9.98 -13.65 8.20
CA ALA A 184 10.33 -13.69 6.78
C ALA A 184 10.75 -12.32 6.20
N GLY A 185 10.79 -11.26 7.01
CA GLY A 185 11.22 -9.92 6.58
C GLY A 185 10.10 -8.90 6.33
N PHE A 186 8.86 -9.22 6.73
CA PHE A 186 7.74 -8.26 6.75
C PHE A 186 7.84 -7.39 8.00
N VAL A 187 8.11 -6.09 7.85
CA VAL A 187 8.30 -5.19 8.98
C VAL A 187 7.03 -4.40 9.21
N ILE A 188 6.42 -4.54 10.40
CA ILE A 188 5.36 -3.66 10.86
C ILE A 188 6.01 -2.37 11.37
N SER A 189 6.13 -1.40 10.47
CA SER A 189 6.81 -0.13 10.71
C SER A 189 5.92 0.95 11.35
N GLY A 190 4.59 0.78 11.33
CA GLY A 190 3.69 1.64 12.06
C GLY A 190 2.43 0.93 12.56
N THR A 191 1.96 1.35 13.74
CA THR A 191 0.80 0.77 14.43
C THR A 191 -0.11 1.85 15.01
N SER A 192 -1.32 1.45 15.39
CA SER A 192 -2.16 2.23 16.31
C SER A 192 -1.43 2.47 17.65
N PRO A 193 -1.86 3.44 18.47
CA PRO A 193 -1.16 3.80 19.70
C PRO A 193 -1.04 2.67 20.73
N ASP A 194 -2.02 1.77 20.75
CA ASP A 194 -2.09 0.55 21.57
C ASP A 194 -1.40 -0.66 20.91
N GLY A 195 -0.93 -0.52 19.66
CA GLY A 195 -0.19 -1.56 18.94
C GLY A 195 -1.04 -2.69 18.38
N THR A 196 -2.37 -2.57 18.44
CA THR A 196 -3.31 -3.64 18.04
C THR A 196 -3.57 -3.67 16.54
N LEU A 197 -3.48 -2.51 15.87
CA LEU A 197 -3.70 -2.36 14.44
C LEU A 197 -2.39 -2.05 13.72
N VAL A 198 -2.23 -2.64 12.54
CA VAL A 198 -1.11 -2.38 11.63
C VAL A 198 -1.50 -1.26 10.69
N GLU A 199 -0.71 -0.19 10.64
CA GLU A 199 -1.01 1.01 9.87
C GLU A 199 -0.06 1.20 8.69
N LEU A 200 1.17 0.69 8.82
CA LEU A 200 2.24 0.91 7.85
C LEU A 200 3.20 -0.28 7.89
N ILE A 201 3.44 -0.88 6.74
CA ILE A 201 4.33 -2.02 6.57
C ILE A 201 5.45 -1.68 5.60
N GLU A 202 6.61 -2.31 5.80
CA GLU A 202 7.74 -2.24 4.88
C GLU A 202 8.43 -3.59 4.74
N LEU A 203 9.23 -3.75 3.69
CA LEU A 203 10.06 -4.94 3.51
C LEU A 203 11.52 -4.64 3.82
N LYS A 204 12.12 -5.45 4.69
CA LYS A 204 13.47 -5.23 5.23
C LYS A 204 14.52 -5.04 4.13
N ASP A 205 14.58 -5.98 3.18
CA ASP A 205 15.65 -6.08 2.18
C ASP A 205 15.30 -5.42 0.82
N HIS A 206 14.18 -4.71 0.73
CA HIS A 206 13.78 -4.01 -0.49
C HIS A 206 14.19 -2.52 -0.44
N PRO A 207 14.72 -1.92 -1.53
CA PRO A 207 15.21 -0.53 -1.52
C PRO A 207 14.15 0.47 -1.06
N PHE A 208 12.92 0.35 -1.58
CA PHE A 208 11.77 1.10 -1.09
C PHE A 208 10.48 0.29 -1.32
N TYR A 209 9.94 -0.32 -0.27
CA TYR A 209 8.65 -1.00 -0.34
C TYR A 209 7.87 -0.59 0.90
N LEU A 210 6.96 0.36 0.76
CA LEU A 210 6.13 0.86 1.84
C LEU A 210 4.66 0.71 1.45
N ALA A 211 3.83 0.28 2.39
CA ALA A 211 2.40 0.30 2.18
C ALA A 211 1.66 0.68 3.46
N CYS A 212 0.71 1.61 3.37
CA CYS A 212 -0.04 2.13 4.50
C CYS A 212 -1.53 1.86 4.39
N GLN A 213 -2.19 1.77 5.52
CA GLN A 213 -3.63 1.53 5.62
C GLN A 213 -4.45 2.81 5.38
N TYR A 214 -3.84 3.97 5.56
CA TYR A 214 -4.45 5.29 5.42
C TYR A 214 -4.26 5.91 4.03
N HIS A 215 -4.80 7.13 3.88
CA HIS A 215 -4.84 7.92 2.66
C HIS A 215 -3.98 9.19 2.77
N PRO A 216 -2.65 9.07 2.64
CA PRO A 216 -1.73 10.21 2.73
C PRO A 216 -1.97 11.27 1.65
N GLU A 217 -2.62 10.90 0.54
CA GLU A 217 -2.91 11.80 -0.58
C GLU A 217 -3.83 12.96 -0.19
N PHE A 218 -4.63 12.79 0.86
CA PHE A 218 -5.52 13.84 1.36
C PHE A 218 -4.81 14.88 2.23
N GLN A 219 -3.53 14.68 2.55
CA GLN A 219 -2.73 15.60 3.33
C GLN A 219 -1.58 16.23 2.52
N SER A 220 -1.35 15.76 1.28
CA SER A 220 -0.34 16.33 0.39
C SER A 220 -0.75 17.71 -0.13
N LYS A 221 0.15 18.69 -0.06
CA LYS A 221 -0.05 20.06 -0.56
C LYS A 221 1.10 20.46 -1.49
N PRO A 222 0.90 21.39 -2.43
CA PRO A 222 1.97 21.85 -3.32
C PRO A 222 3.22 22.35 -2.58
N THR A 223 3.04 23.10 -1.48
CA THR A 223 4.12 23.65 -0.66
C THR A 223 4.59 22.72 0.46
N GLN A 224 3.86 21.63 0.69
CA GLN A 224 4.16 20.65 1.73
C GLN A 224 3.70 19.27 1.25
N PRO A 225 4.44 18.65 0.31
CA PRO A 225 4.10 17.33 -0.17
C PRO A 225 4.19 16.32 0.95
N HIS A 226 3.28 15.35 0.93
CA HIS A 226 3.24 14.35 1.98
C HIS A 226 4.53 13.51 2.01
N PRO A 227 5.13 13.23 3.18
CA PRO A 227 6.42 12.54 3.29
C PRO A 227 6.50 11.22 2.54
N LEU A 228 5.46 10.37 2.60
CA LEU A 228 5.43 9.09 1.86
C LEU A 228 5.57 9.27 0.34
N PHE A 229 4.88 10.25 -0.26
CA PHE A 229 4.97 10.51 -1.69
C PHE A 229 6.35 11.08 -2.05
N ARG A 230 6.86 12.03 -1.25
CA ARG A 230 8.22 12.59 -1.45
C ARG A 230 9.30 11.51 -1.35
N GLY A 231 9.21 10.64 -0.34
CA GLY A 231 10.13 9.52 -0.14
C GLY A 231 10.05 8.51 -1.29
N PHE A 232 8.85 8.18 -1.74
CA PHE A 232 8.63 7.29 -2.88
C PHE A 232 9.23 7.84 -4.18
N VAL A 233 8.94 9.10 -4.52
CA VAL A 233 9.51 9.73 -5.72
C VAL A 233 11.04 9.84 -5.63
N SER A 234 11.58 10.19 -4.45
CA SER A 234 13.03 10.21 -4.22
C SER A 234 13.67 8.84 -4.45
N ALA A 235 13.01 7.76 -3.99
CA ALA A 235 13.48 6.40 -4.22
C ALA A 235 13.40 5.99 -5.69
N CYS A 236 12.37 6.43 -6.42
CA CYS A 236 12.24 6.19 -7.86
C CYS A 236 13.41 6.82 -8.64
N LEU A 237 13.83 8.04 -8.29
CA LEU A 237 14.96 8.71 -8.94
C LEU A 237 16.28 7.96 -8.76
N GLY A 238 16.49 7.31 -7.61
CA GLY A 238 17.68 6.50 -7.34
C GLY A 238 17.66 5.11 -7.98
N HIS A 239 16.50 4.63 -8.47
CA HIS A 239 16.34 3.30 -9.04
C HIS A 239 16.59 3.25 -10.57
N GLY A 240 16.52 4.41 -11.25
CA GLY A 240 16.69 4.51 -12.70
C GLY A 240 18.08 4.94 -13.18
N GLY A 241 19.14 4.59 -12.43
CA GLY A 241 20.54 4.83 -12.79
C GLY A 241 21.17 3.69 -13.59
#